data_AF-A0A421JA90-F1
#
_entry.id   AF-A0A421JA90-F1
#
_cell.length_a   1.000
_cell.length_b   1.000
_cell.length_c   1.000
_cell.angle_alpha   90.00
_cell.angle_beta   90.00
_cell.angle_gamma   90.00
#
_symmetry.space_group_name_H-M   'P 1'
#
loop_
_entity.id
_entity.type
_entity.pdbx_description
1 polymer ?
#
loop_
_entity_poly.entity_id
_entity_poly.type
_entity_poly.pdbx_seq_one_letter_code
_entity_poly.pdbx_strand_id
1 'polypeptide(L)'
;MSRQGGKAKPLKSAKKQQSDLTDEEIAFKEKQKADAQARKKMAEQAKKGGPLKFHANVARHVKSINKNLCAEIVRHDYIVTGRTKAKRAQPHVERFLAKALRDNRKMEGVDLQERIQRNQALNYLHPPLRSEIGTRVLEDLAKRYPKRTHGFTRIIKLEPRLGEDKAPMSVLELVDSDYQIKYWYMAKVVARLELQGLPLDDLTAHNVRKLTQYRQDGDQEFRDAVETAKKEFFKVDEEGNVVDEDVKRNLENKPTNLEFHGGSLAGKLLVSKKYPTVQRPPKDEVEVPQSPFLRK
;
A
#
# COMPACT_ATOMS: atom_id res chain seq x y z
N MET A 1 -22.99 59.70 20.24
CA MET A 1 -23.58 58.42 20.70
C MET A 1 -22.54 57.32 20.60
N SER A 2 -22.02 56.86 21.74
CA SER A 2 -20.95 55.89 21.89
C SER A 2 -21.50 54.45 21.92
N ARG A 3 -20.96 53.56 21.08
CA ARG A 3 -21.22 52.12 21.16
C ARG A 3 -20.10 51.45 21.96
N GLN A 4 -20.26 51.35 23.27
CA GLN A 4 -19.48 50.43 24.11
C GLN A 4 -20.03 49.01 23.92
N GLY A 5 -19.22 48.12 23.37
CA GLY A 5 -19.61 46.73 23.11
C GLY A 5 -18.41 45.80 23.00
N GLY A 6 -17.43 45.95 23.90
CA GLY A 6 -16.33 45.00 24.03
C GLY A 6 -16.69 43.89 25.02
N LYS A 7 -16.79 42.63 24.54
CA LYS A 7 -16.96 41.45 25.40
C LYS A 7 -15.80 41.39 26.40
N ALA A 8 -16.11 41.40 27.70
CA ALA A 8 -15.13 41.24 28.77
C ALA A 8 -14.41 39.88 28.62
N LYS A 9 -13.07 39.88 28.70
CA LYS A 9 -12.28 38.64 28.76
C LYS A 9 -12.66 37.88 30.04
N PRO A 10 -12.80 36.55 30.01
CA PRO A 10 -13.08 35.78 31.22
C PRO A 10 -11.94 36.01 32.23
N LEU A 11 -12.31 36.44 33.44
CA LEU A 11 -11.40 36.57 34.57
C LEU A 11 -10.71 35.22 34.80
N LYS A 12 -9.38 35.19 34.73
CA LYS A 12 -8.61 34.02 35.16
C LYS A 12 -8.95 33.77 36.64
N SER A 13 -9.53 32.63 36.95
CA SER A 13 -9.67 32.19 38.33
C SER A 13 -8.27 32.15 38.99
N ALA A 14 -8.19 32.61 40.23
CA ALA A 14 -6.94 32.57 40.99
C ALA A 14 -6.45 31.12 41.07
N LYS A 15 -5.15 30.89 40.86
CA LYS A 15 -4.55 29.57 41.09
C LYS A 15 -4.80 29.19 42.54
N LYS A 16 -5.51 28.07 42.79
CA LYS A 16 -5.63 27.47 44.13
C LYS A 16 -4.23 27.35 44.75
N GLN A 17 -4.11 27.79 46.01
CA GLN A 17 -2.86 27.65 46.77
C GLN A 17 -2.61 26.16 47.05
N GLN A 18 -1.34 25.80 47.26
CA GLN A 18 -0.92 24.40 47.38
C GLN A 18 -1.57 23.67 48.58
N SER A 19 -2.09 24.41 49.55
CA SER A 19 -2.82 23.92 50.73
C SER A 19 -4.23 23.39 50.44
N ASP A 20 -4.83 23.72 49.29
CA ASP A 20 -6.24 23.44 48.99
C ASP A 20 -6.42 22.35 47.93
N LEU A 21 -5.37 21.56 47.67
CA LEU A 21 -5.39 20.49 46.69
C LEU A 21 -5.86 19.20 47.35
N THR A 22 -6.91 18.63 46.79
CA THR A 22 -7.37 17.29 47.16
C THR A 22 -6.31 16.24 46.80
N ASP A 23 -6.28 15.11 47.51
CA ASP A 23 -5.31 14.04 47.28
C ASP A 23 -5.31 13.56 45.81
N GLU A 24 -6.46 13.59 45.15
CA GLU A 24 -6.62 13.28 43.72
C GLU A 24 -5.96 14.33 42.79
N GLU A 25 -6.04 15.62 43.12
CA GLU A 25 -5.38 16.69 42.36
C GLU A 25 -3.85 16.64 42.52
N ILE A 26 -3.35 16.17 43.67
CA ILE A 26 -1.92 15.94 43.92
C ILE A 26 -1.43 14.77 43.06
N ALA A 27 -2.13 13.62 43.10
CA ALA A 27 -1.80 12.45 42.29
C ALA A 27 -1.82 12.76 40.77
N PHE A 28 -2.80 13.55 40.30
CA PHE A 28 -2.85 13.99 38.91
C PHE A 28 -1.66 14.87 38.51
N LYS A 29 -1.27 15.82 39.39
CA LYS A 29 -0.08 16.67 39.16
C LYS A 29 1.22 15.87 39.19
N GLU A 30 1.33 14.87 40.05
CA GLU A 30 2.49 13.98 40.09
C GLU A 30 2.58 13.13 38.83
N LYS A 31 1.46 12.55 38.38
CA LYS A 31 1.40 11.84 37.10
C LYS A 31 1.77 12.75 35.92
N GLN A 32 1.26 13.99 35.90
CA GLN A 32 1.60 14.97 34.86
C GLN A 32 3.09 15.35 34.89
N LYS A 33 3.68 15.51 36.08
CA LYS A 33 5.13 15.74 36.25
C LYS A 33 5.94 14.53 35.79
N ALA A 34 5.53 13.32 36.13
CA ALA A 34 6.18 12.08 35.73
C ALA A 34 6.15 11.91 34.20
N ASP A 35 5.00 12.12 33.57
CA ASP A 35 4.85 12.09 32.11
C ASP A 35 5.69 13.18 31.43
N ALA A 36 5.72 14.39 31.98
CA ALA A 36 6.54 15.49 31.47
C ALA A 36 8.04 15.19 31.61
N GLN A 37 8.47 14.58 32.71
CA GLN A 37 9.85 14.12 32.92
C GLN A 37 10.20 12.99 31.96
N ALA A 38 9.32 12.02 31.74
CA ALA A 38 9.51 10.95 30.77
C ALA A 38 9.63 11.49 29.34
N ARG A 39 8.79 12.45 28.96
CA ARG A 39 8.88 13.16 27.66
C ARG A 39 10.19 13.93 27.50
N LYS A 40 10.65 14.63 28.54
CA LYS A 40 11.94 15.35 28.52
C LYS A 40 13.12 14.38 28.37
N LYS A 41 13.14 13.29 29.15
CA LYS A 41 14.15 12.23 29.04
C LYS A 41 14.18 11.60 27.64
N MET A 42 13.01 11.30 27.07
CA MET A 42 12.93 10.79 25.69
C MET A 42 13.38 11.83 24.66
N ALA A 43 13.06 13.10 24.84
CA ALA A 43 13.51 14.17 23.94
C ALA A 43 15.03 14.39 24.00
N GLU A 44 15.65 14.32 25.18
CA GLU A 44 17.10 14.37 25.35
C GLU A 44 17.78 13.15 24.75
N GLN A 45 17.20 11.96 24.93
CA GLN A 45 17.70 10.73 24.31
C GLN A 45 17.61 10.77 22.79
N ALA A 46 16.55 11.37 22.23
CA ALA A 46 16.40 11.59 20.80
C ALA A 46 17.40 12.63 20.26
N LYS A 47 17.72 13.68 21.04
CA LYS A 47 18.71 14.71 20.69
C LYS A 47 20.14 14.17 20.60
N LYS A 48 20.50 13.15 21.40
CA LYS A 48 21.84 12.55 21.41
C LYS A 48 22.19 11.82 20.10
N GLY A 49 21.24 11.65 19.19
CA GLY A 49 21.48 11.02 17.89
C GLY A 49 21.75 9.51 18.00
N GLY A 50 21.34 8.78 16.97
CA GLY A 50 21.44 7.32 16.92
C GLY A 50 20.08 6.62 17.10
N PRO A 51 19.94 5.37 16.62
CA PRO A 51 18.69 4.64 16.72
C PRO A 51 18.34 4.42 18.19
N LEU A 52 17.13 4.82 18.59
CA LEU A 52 16.57 4.51 19.90
C LEU A 52 16.64 2.99 20.10
N LYS A 53 17.57 2.54 20.95
CA LYS A 53 17.73 1.14 21.27
C LYS A 53 16.53 0.73 22.11
N PHE A 54 15.55 0.08 21.49
CA PHE A 54 14.50 -0.62 22.23
C PHE A 54 15.15 -1.60 23.21
N HIS A 55 14.54 -1.80 24.38
CA HIS A 55 14.96 -2.87 25.27
C HIS A 55 15.11 -4.17 24.49
N ALA A 56 16.15 -4.95 24.75
CA ALA A 56 16.48 -6.14 23.96
C ALA A 56 15.29 -7.12 23.85
N ASN A 57 14.46 -7.21 24.90
CA ASN A 57 13.24 -8.01 24.91
C ASN A 57 12.18 -7.49 23.93
N VAL A 58 12.01 -6.16 23.85
CA VAL A 58 11.11 -5.52 22.87
C VAL A 58 11.61 -5.78 21.45
N ALA A 59 12.92 -5.62 21.19
CA ALA A 59 13.49 -5.90 19.88
C ALA A 59 13.31 -7.37 19.45
N ARG A 60 13.52 -8.32 20.37
CA ARG A 60 13.30 -9.76 20.14
C ARG A 60 11.83 -10.05 19.82
N HIS A 61 10.91 -9.48 20.60
CA HIS A 61 9.47 -9.64 20.39
C HIS A 61 9.02 -9.04 19.04
N VAL A 62 9.47 -7.83 18.71
CA VAL A 62 9.24 -7.15 17.43
C VAL A 62 9.72 -8.00 16.25
N LYS A 63 10.90 -8.62 16.36
CA LYS A 63 11.42 -9.56 15.35
C LYS A 63 10.50 -10.77 15.19
N SER A 64 10.04 -11.37 16.29
CA SER A 64 9.10 -12.50 16.27
C SER A 64 7.77 -12.12 15.62
N ILE A 65 7.22 -10.94 15.94
CA ILE A 65 6.00 -10.43 15.30
C ILE A 65 6.18 -10.32 13.78
N ASN A 66 7.32 -9.81 13.30
CA ASN A 66 7.56 -9.69 11.85
C ASN A 66 7.62 -11.05 11.16
N LYS A 67 8.20 -12.07 11.81
CA LYS A 67 8.20 -13.44 11.30
C LYS A 67 6.78 -14.00 11.19
N ASN A 68 5.97 -13.79 12.23
CA ASN A 68 4.57 -14.23 12.23
C ASN A 68 3.79 -13.51 11.13
N LEU A 69 3.89 -12.19 11.02
CA LEU A 69 3.21 -11.43 9.95
C LEU A 69 3.64 -11.91 8.55
N CYS A 70 4.92 -12.24 8.36
CA CYS A 70 5.40 -12.81 7.11
C CYS A 70 4.75 -14.16 6.79
N ALA A 71 4.61 -15.04 7.79
CA ALA A 71 3.91 -16.30 7.61
C ALA A 71 2.42 -16.11 7.33
N GLU A 72 1.73 -15.23 8.07
CA GLU A 72 0.30 -14.98 7.86
C GLU A 72 -0.01 -14.43 6.47
N ILE A 73 0.83 -13.54 5.93
CA ILE A 73 0.66 -13.02 4.56
C ILE A 73 0.82 -14.14 3.54
N VAL A 74 1.78 -15.04 3.74
CA VAL A 74 1.97 -16.19 2.86
C VAL A 74 0.79 -17.15 2.97
N ARG A 75 0.16 -17.33 4.14
CA ARG A 75 -1.02 -18.20 4.31
C ARG A 75 -2.30 -17.64 3.72
N HIS A 76 -2.52 -16.34 3.83
CA HIS A 76 -3.82 -15.74 3.53
C HIS A 76 -3.81 -14.86 2.28
N ASP A 77 -2.65 -14.69 1.62
CA ASP A 77 -2.36 -13.71 0.56
C ASP A 77 -2.52 -12.24 1.01
N TYR A 78 -3.40 -11.92 1.94
CA TYR A 78 -3.53 -10.59 2.54
C TYR A 78 -3.82 -10.67 4.04
N ILE A 79 -3.40 -9.63 4.75
CA ILE A 79 -3.75 -9.42 6.16
C ILE A 79 -4.17 -7.98 6.39
N VAL A 80 -5.02 -7.76 7.40
CA VAL A 80 -5.39 -6.42 7.88
C VAL A 80 -4.70 -6.17 9.22
N THR A 81 -3.87 -5.14 9.29
CA THR A 81 -3.10 -4.83 10.51
C THR A 81 -2.87 -3.34 10.68
N GLY A 82 -2.32 -2.94 11.82
CA GLY A 82 -1.96 -1.53 12.07
C GLY A 82 -0.94 -1.05 11.05
N ARG A 83 -1.10 0.17 10.53
CA ARG A 83 -0.29 0.75 9.46
C ARG A 83 1.21 0.71 9.75
N THR A 84 1.61 0.94 10.99
CA THR A 84 3.01 0.86 11.44
C THR A 84 3.55 -0.57 11.40
N LYS A 85 2.74 -1.58 11.76
CA LYS A 85 3.09 -3.00 11.67
C LYS A 85 3.22 -3.43 10.21
N ALA A 86 2.28 -3.05 9.35
CA ALA A 86 2.33 -3.34 7.91
C ALA A 86 3.61 -2.77 7.27
N LYS A 87 3.89 -1.47 7.51
CA LYS A 87 5.09 -0.81 6.96
C LYS A 87 6.40 -1.40 7.47
N ARG A 88 6.43 -1.84 8.73
CA ARG A 88 7.59 -2.51 9.33
C ARG A 88 7.78 -3.93 8.78
N ALA A 89 6.69 -4.68 8.55
CA ALA A 89 6.76 -6.05 8.06
C ALA A 89 7.11 -6.13 6.56
N GLN A 90 6.58 -5.23 5.74
CA GLN A 90 6.79 -5.17 4.28
C GLN A 90 8.23 -5.47 3.82
N PRO A 91 9.29 -4.77 4.26
CA PRO A 91 10.65 -5.02 3.79
C PRO A 91 11.18 -6.40 4.19
N HIS A 92 10.68 -6.99 5.30
CA HIS A 92 11.06 -8.34 5.70
C HIS A 92 10.39 -9.39 4.81
N VAL A 93 9.12 -9.22 4.49
CA VAL A 93 8.37 -10.11 3.59
C VAL A 93 8.96 -10.08 2.18
N GLU A 94 9.21 -8.88 1.65
CA GLU A 94 9.80 -8.73 0.32
C GLU A 94 11.19 -9.35 0.22
N ARG A 95 12.04 -9.15 1.25
CA ARG A 95 13.38 -9.75 1.30
C ARG A 95 13.31 -11.27 1.44
N PHE A 96 12.38 -11.78 2.25
CA PHE A 96 12.15 -13.20 2.44
C PHE A 96 11.77 -13.86 1.11
N LEU A 97 10.73 -13.36 0.44
CA LEU A 97 10.26 -13.89 -0.85
C LEU A 97 11.33 -13.77 -1.93
N ALA A 98 12.01 -12.63 -2.03
CA ALA A 98 13.08 -12.43 -3.02
C ALA A 98 14.19 -13.48 -2.89
N LYS A 99 14.60 -13.81 -1.66
CA LYS A 99 15.63 -14.83 -1.41
C LYS A 99 15.09 -16.23 -1.61
N ALA A 100 13.92 -16.54 -1.05
CA ALA A 100 13.32 -17.87 -1.12
C ALA A 100 13.10 -18.29 -2.57
N LEU A 101 12.53 -17.41 -3.40
CA LEU A 101 12.25 -17.69 -4.81
C LEU A 101 13.54 -17.76 -5.65
N ARG A 102 14.53 -16.91 -5.34
CA ARG A 102 15.84 -16.96 -6.02
C ARG A 102 16.57 -18.27 -5.74
N ASP A 103 16.58 -18.71 -4.49
CA ASP A 103 17.23 -19.95 -4.10
C ASP A 103 16.48 -21.16 -4.70
N ASN A 104 15.15 -21.11 -4.76
CA ASN A 104 14.33 -22.15 -5.41
C ASN A 104 14.69 -22.35 -6.88
N ARG A 105 14.88 -21.26 -7.65
CA ARG A 105 15.28 -21.33 -9.08
C ARG A 105 16.64 -21.99 -9.30
N LYS A 106 17.52 -21.98 -8.29
CA LYS A 106 18.84 -22.66 -8.36
C LYS A 106 18.75 -24.15 -8.07
N MET A 107 17.60 -24.61 -7.58
CA MET A 107 17.37 -25.99 -7.14
C MET A 107 16.29 -26.66 -8.00
N GLU A 108 16.20 -26.31 -9.28
CA GLU A 108 15.31 -26.97 -10.22
C GLU A 108 15.69 -28.45 -10.35
N GLY A 109 14.69 -29.35 -10.37
CA GLY A 109 14.89 -30.80 -10.43
C GLY A 109 15.16 -31.50 -9.09
N VAL A 110 15.23 -30.76 -7.97
CA VAL A 110 15.38 -31.31 -6.63
C VAL A 110 14.01 -31.59 -6.00
N ASP A 111 13.89 -32.65 -5.21
CA ASP A 111 12.67 -32.98 -4.46
C ASP A 111 12.20 -31.80 -3.58
N LEU A 112 10.88 -31.66 -3.40
CA LEU A 112 10.30 -30.57 -2.63
C LEU A 112 10.81 -30.52 -1.18
N GLN A 113 10.89 -31.66 -0.49
CA GLN A 113 11.33 -31.69 0.91
C GLN A 113 12.79 -31.26 1.03
N GLU A 114 13.62 -31.70 0.08
CA GLU A 114 15.01 -31.31 0.01
C GLU A 114 15.17 -29.82 -0.32
N ARG A 115 14.37 -29.27 -1.24
CA ARG A 115 14.33 -27.83 -1.51
C ARG A 115 13.94 -27.04 -0.26
N ILE A 116 12.94 -27.48 0.51
CA ILE A 116 12.53 -26.84 1.77
C ILE A 116 13.69 -26.83 2.78
N GLN A 117 14.44 -27.94 2.89
CA GLN A 117 15.57 -28.06 3.82
C GLN A 117 16.82 -27.27 3.37
N ARG A 118 17.11 -27.21 2.07
CA ARG A 118 18.26 -26.48 1.53
C ARG A 118 18.01 -24.97 1.39
N ASN A 119 16.75 -24.53 1.27
CA ASN A 119 16.42 -23.11 1.12
C ASN A 119 16.72 -22.31 2.41
N GLN A 120 17.80 -21.53 2.37
CA GLN A 120 18.26 -20.75 3.54
C GLN A 120 17.31 -19.61 3.91
N ALA A 121 16.53 -19.08 2.97
CA ALA A 121 15.59 -18.01 3.24
C ALA A 121 14.47 -18.46 4.19
N LEU A 122 14.07 -19.74 4.13
CA LEU A 122 13.07 -20.32 5.02
C LEU A 122 13.49 -20.30 6.50
N ASN A 123 14.79 -20.22 6.80
CA ASN A 123 15.31 -20.05 8.16
C ASN A 123 14.93 -18.70 8.79
N TYR A 124 14.43 -17.75 8.00
CA TYR A 124 13.84 -16.52 8.54
C TYR A 124 12.63 -16.81 9.43
N LEU A 125 11.82 -17.80 9.08
CA LEU A 125 10.58 -18.15 9.78
C LEU A 125 10.86 -18.83 11.13
N HIS A 126 9.81 -19.18 11.86
CA HIS A 126 9.94 -20.08 13.00
C HIS A 126 9.99 -21.53 12.51
N PRO A 127 10.67 -22.45 13.25
CA PRO A 127 10.79 -23.85 12.82
C PRO A 127 9.48 -24.53 12.39
N PRO A 128 8.35 -24.44 13.12
CA PRO A 128 7.11 -25.08 12.68
C PRO A 128 6.55 -24.47 11.38
N LEU A 129 6.73 -23.16 11.19
CA LEU A 129 6.23 -22.42 10.04
C LEU A 129 7.00 -22.76 8.76
N ARG A 130 8.27 -23.17 8.88
CA ARG A 130 9.12 -23.50 7.72
C ARG A 130 8.51 -24.62 6.88
N SER A 131 8.11 -25.71 7.52
CA SER A 131 7.53 -26.85 6.80
C SER A 131 6.10 -26.55 6.36
N GLU A 132 5.34 -25.84 7.19
CA GLU A 132 3.94 -25.49 6.90
C GLU A 132 3.80 -24.61 5.65
N ILE A 133 4.54 -23.51 5.57
CA ILE A 133 4.41 -22.56 4.47
C ILE A 133 5.48 -22.74 3.38
N GLY A 134 6.50 -23.56 3.61
CA GLY A 134 7.58 -23.81 2.66
C GLY A 134 7.09 -24.31 1.32
N THR A 135 6.17 -25.28 1.32
CA THR A 135 5.55 -25.81 0.09
C THR A 135 4.91 -24.72 -0.75
N ARG A 136 4.03 -23.91 -0.15
CA ARG A 136 3.36 -22.81 -0.84
C ARG A 136 4.33 -21.78 -1.40
N VAL A 137 5.42 -21.47 -0.69
CA VAL A 137 6.42 -20.52 -1.18
C VAL A 137 7.18 -21.06 -2.39
N LEU A 138 7.57 -22.33 -2.36
CA LEU A 138 8.43 -22.93 -3.38
C LEU A 138 7.66 -23.48 -4.59
N GLU A 139 6.36 -23.70 -4.47
CA GLU A 139 5.50 -24.16 -5.55
C GLU A 139 4.57 -23.04 -6.03
N ASP A 140 3.58 -22.66 -5.24
CA ASP A 140 2.54 -21.71 -5.67
C ASP A 140 3.10 -20.32 -5.96
N LEU A 141 3.85 -19.74 -5.01
CA LEU A 141 4.43 -18.41 -5.21
C LEU A 141 5.57 -18.41 -6.23
N ALA A 142 6.24 -19.55 -6.45
CA ALA A 142 7.23 -19.68 -7.50
C ALA A 142 6.60 -19.67 -8.90
N LYS A 143 5.46 -20.37 -9.08
CA LYS A 143 4.65 -20.33 -10.30
C LYS A 143 4.04 -18.95 -10.55
N ARG A 144 3.57 -18.29 -9.48
CA ARG A 144 2.99 -16.92 -9.54
C ARG A 144 4.03 -15.86 -9.90
N TYR A 145 5.27 -15.99 -9.42
CA TYR A 145 6.32 -14.99 -9.61
C TYR A 145 7.56 -15.52 -10.36
N PRO A 146 7.41 -15.97 -11.61
CA PRO A 146 8.52 -16.57 -12.36
C PRO A 146 9.62 -15.54 -12.64
N LYS A 147 9.24 -14.33 -13.02
CA LYS A 147 10.17 -13.26 -13.45
C LYS A 147 10.29 -12.11 -12.45
N ARG A 148 9.39 -12.00 -11.46
CA ARG A 148 9.42 -10.89 -10.50
C ARG A 148 10.60 -11.04 -9.52
N THR A 149 11.34 -9.96 -9.33
CA THR A 149 12.51 -9.90 -8.44
C THR A 149 12.27 -9.08 -7.17
N HIS A 150 11.35 -8.12 -7.22
CA HIS A 150 11.00 -7.22 -6.12
C HIS A 150 9.53 -6.80 -6.21
N GLY A 151 9.01 -6.12 -5.18
CA GLY A 151 7.63 -5.59 -5.20
C GLY A 151 6.57 -6.68 -5.11
N PHE A 152 6.81 -7.70 -4.29
CA PHE A 152 5.86 -8.80 -4.05
C PHE A 152 4.66 -8.40 -3.21
N THR A 153 4.77 -7.28 -2.47
CA THR A 153 3.74 -6.84 -1.53
C THR A 153 3.19 -5.46 -1.86
N ARG A 154 1.94 -5.21 -1.46
CA ARG A 154 1.30 -3.90 -1.53
C ARG A 154 0.68 -3.55 -0.18
N ILE A 155 0.77 -2.27 0.18
CA ILE A 155 0.07 -1.73 1.35
C ILE A 155 -1.05 -0.81 0.88
N ILE A 156 -2.28 -1.11 1.31
CA ILE A 156 -3.46 -0.26 1.07
C ILE A 156 -3.86 0.33 2.42
N LYS A 157 -3.96 1.66 2.48
CA LYS A 157 -4.44 2.32 3.70
C LYS A 157 -5.94 2.08 3.83
N LEU A 158 -6.38 1.77 5.04
CA LEU A 158 -7.79 1.70 5.39
C LEU A 158 -8.14 2.86 6.30
N GLU A 159 -9.44 3.04 6.50
CA GLU A 159 -9.93 3.91 7.57
C GLU A 159 -9.38 3.46 8.94
N PRO A 160 -9.23 4.39 9.89
CA PRO A 160 -8.91 4.04 11.26
C PRO A 160 -9.92 3.04 11.82
N ARG A 161 -9.45 2.16 12.70
CA ARG A 161 -10.30 1.20 13.38
C ARG A 161 -11.45 1.92 14.10
N LEU A 162 -12.65 1.38 13.94
CA LEU A 162 -13.83 1.82 14.69
C LEU A 162 -13.64 1.48 16.17
N GLY A 163 -13.70 2.49 17.03
CA GLY A 163 -13.51 2.36 18.47
C GLY A 163 -12.73 3.54 19.07
N GLU A 164 -12.36 3.40 20.34
CA GLU A 164 -11.65 4.44 21.09
C GLU A 164 -10.19 4.60 20.63
N ASP A 165 -9.53 3.49 20.24
CA ASP A 165 -8.11 3.50 19.87
C ASP A 165 -7.82 4.28 18.57
N LYS A 166 -8.85 4.44 17.70
CA LYS A 166 -8.78 5.03 16.35
C LYS A 166 -7.49 4.65 15.61
N ALA A 167 -7.06 3.40 15.75
CA ALA A 167 -5.76 2.98 15.29
C ALA A 167 -5.72 3.00 13.74
N PRO A 168 -4.68 3.59 13.11
CA PRO A 168 -4.59 3.61 11.65
C PRO A 168 -4.37 2.19 11.12
N MET A 169 -5.29 1.70 10.30
CA MET A 169 -5.25 0.35 9.74
C MET A 169 -4.73 0.34 8.29
N SER A 170 -4.24 -0.81 7.85
CA SER A 170 -3.83 -1.03 6.47
C SER A 170 -3.94 -2.52 6.11
N VAL A 171 -4.27 -2.79 4.86
CA VAL A 171 -4.07 -4.10 4.24
C VAL A 171 -2.60 -4.23 3.85
N LEU A 172 -1.99 -5.37 4.13
CA LEU A 172 -0.74 -5.81 3.52
C LEU A 172 -1.04 -7.09 2.73
N GLU A 173 -0.89 -7.02 1.41
CA GLU A 173 -1.29 -8.08 0.47
C GLU A 173 -0.13 -8.48 -0.45
N LEU A 174 -0.16 -9.73 -0.94
CA LEU A 174 0.65 -10.23 -2.03
C LEU A 174 0.08 -9.75 -3.37
N VAL A 175 0.96 -9.40 -4.28
CA VAL A 175 0.60 -8.90 -5.61
C VAL A 175 0.29 -10.07 -6.56
N ASP A 176 -0.59 -9.89 -7.55
CA ASP A 176 -0.95 -10.95 -8.51
C ASP A 176 -1.54 -12.22 -7.84
N SER A 177 -2.18 -12.07 -6.67
CA SER A 177 -3.01 -13.11 -6.05
C SER A 177 -4.46 -12.94 -6.50
N ASP A 178 -5.20 -14.04 -6.59
CA ASP A 178 -6.63 -14.03 -6.88
C ASP A 178 -7.44 -13.39 -5.74
N TYR A 179 -6.88 -13.33 -4.53
CA TYR A 179 -7.51 -12.72 -3.35
C TYR A 179 -7.03 -11.27 -3.12
N GLN A 180 -6.36 -10.65 -4.10
CA GLN A 180 -5.86 -9.30 -3.98
C GLN A 180 -6.99 -8.26 -3.94
N ILE A 181 -7.05 -7.48 -2.86
CA ILE A 181 -8.08 -6.45 -2.64
C ILE A 181 -8.00 -5.35 -3.70
N LYS A 182 -6.79 -4.91 -4.08
CA LYS A 182 -6.63 -3.89 -5.13
C LYS A 182 -7.18 -4.35 -6.48
N TYR A 183 -7.12 -5.64 -6.79
CA TYR A 183 -7.58 -6.22 -8.05
C TYR A 183 -9.10 -6.16 -8.15
N TRP A 184 -9.78 -6.75 -7.17
CA TRP A 184 -11.25 -6.75 -7.09
C TRP A 184 -11.84 -5.35 -6.95
N TYR A 185 -11.16 -4.46 -6.21
CA TYR A 185 -11.60 -3.07 -6.11
C TYR A 185 -11.57 -2.36 -7.48
N MET A 186 -10.54 -2.61 -8.32
CA MET A 186 -10.49 -2.04 -9.66
C MET A 186 -11.52 -2.69 -10.58
N ALA A 187 -11.71 -4.00 -10.53
CA ALA A 187 -12.76 -4.69 -11.28
C ALA A 187 -14.15 -4.11 -10.96
N LYS A 188 -14.45 -3.88 -9.67
CA LYS A 188 -15.70 -3.22 -9.23
C LYS A 188 -15.84 -1.79 -9.77
N VAL A 189 -14.76 -1.02 -9.81
CA VAL A 189 -14.78 0.35 -10.37
C VAL A 189 -15.06 0.32 -11.87
N VAL A 190 -14.41 -0.58 -12.63
CA VAL A 190 -14.66 -0.73 -14.07
C VAL A 190 -16.09 -1.18 -14.32
N ALA A 191 -16.58 -2.19 -13.59
CA ALA A 191 -17.97 -2.63 -13.66
C ALA A 191 -18.96 -1.48 -13.44
N ARG A 192 -18.71 -0.61 -12.44
CA ARG A 192 -19.53 0.57 -12.19
C ARG A 192 -19.54 1.52 -13.39
N LEU A 193 -18.37 1.84 -13.94
CA LEU A 193 -18.24 2.78 -15.05
C LEU A 193 -18.97 2.27 -16.30
N GLU A 194 -18.85 0.97 -16.59
CA GLU A 194 -19.55 0.33 -17.70
C GLU A 194 -21.07 0.41 -17.52
N LEU A 195 -21.59 0.09 -16.34
CA LEU A 195 -23.02 0.18 -16.04
C LEU A 195 -23.56 1.62 -16.09
N GLN A 196 -22.72 2.61 -15.82
CA GLN A 196 -23.07 4.03 -15.94
C GLN A 196 -22.95 4.57 -17.38
N GLY A 197 -22.41 3.78 -18.32
CA GLY A 197 -22.10 4.18 -19.69
C GLY A 197 -20.96 5.21 -19.78
N LEU A 198 -20.03 5.18 -18.82
CA LEU A 198 -18.94 6.15 -18.71
C LEU A 198 -17.62 5.55 -19.22
N PRO A 199 -16.76 6.34 -19.89
CA PRO A 199 -15.44 5.88 -20.29
C PRO A 199 -14.51 5.67 -19.08
N LEU A 200 -13.47 4.86 -19.29
CA LEU A 200 -12.46 4.59 -18.28
C LEU A 200 -11.54 5.81 -18.06
N ASP A 201 -11.33 6.19 -16.80
CA ASP A 201 -10.37 7.25 -16.44
C ASP A 201 -8.91 6.79 -16.61
N ASP A 202 -8.01 7.72 -16.96
CA ASP A 202 -6.58 7.46 -17.19
C ASP A 202 -5.89 6.75 -16.01
N LEU A 203 -6.20 7.13 -14.76
CA LEU A 203 -5.63 6.50 -13.58
C LEU A 203 -6.18 5.08 -13.41
N THR A 204 -7.45 4.88 -13.73
CA THR A 204 -8.09 3.57 -13.70
C THR A 204 -7.47 2.66 -14.76
N ALA A 205 -7.34 3.13 -16.00
CA ALA A 205 -6.69 2.42 -17.10
C ALA A 205 -5.24 2.03 -16.75
N HIS A 206 -4.47 2.96 -16.17
CA HIS A 206 -3.10 2.68 -15.71
C HIS A 206 -3.05 1.63 -14.59
N ASN A 207 -3.99 1.67 -13.65
CA ASN A 207 -4.06 0.68 -12.58
C ASN A 207 -4.45 -0.70 -13.11
N VAL A 208 -5.41 -0.79 -14.03
CA VAL A 208 -5.79 -2.05 -14.71
C VAL A 208 -4.58 -2.63 -15.41
N ARG A 209 -3.91 -1.85 -16.27
CA ARG A 209 -2.69 -2.29 -16.96
C ARG A 209 -1.62 -2.81 -15.99
N LYS A 210 -1.43 -2.14 -14.84
CA LYS A 210 -0.46 -2.58 -13.82
C LYS A 210 -0.82 -3.90 -13.16
N LEU A 211 -2.11 -4.19 -13.03
CA LEU A 211 -2.64 -5.40 -12.40
C LEU A 211 -2.68 -6.60 -13.37
N THR A 212 -2.78 -6.36 -14.67
CA THR A 212 -2.86 -7.42 -15.69
C THR A 212 -1.51 -7.79 -16.31
N GLN A 213 -0.57 -6.83 -16.45
CA GLN A 213 0.69 -7.02 -17.20
C GLN A 213 1.59 -8.19 -16.75
N TYR A 214 1.48 -8.68 -15.51
CA TYR A 214 2.31 -9.78 -14.99
C TYR A 214 1.53 -11.07 -14.75
N ARG A 215 0.21 -11.07 -14.96
CA ARG A 215 -0.65 -12.25 -14.86
C ARG A 215 -0.58 -13.04 -16.18
N GLN A 216 -0.88 -14.33 -16.08
CA GLN A 216 -1.15 -15.13 -17.26
C GLN A 216 -2.56 -14.75 -17.75
N ASP A 217 -2.70 -14.46 -19.04
CA ASP A 217 -3.98 -14.03 -19.64
C ASP A 217 -4.70 -12.90 -18.87
N GLY A 218 -3.91 -12.00 -18.28
CA GLY A 218 -4.38 -11.06 -17.26
C GLY A 218 -5.52 -10.14 -17.72
N ASP A 219 -5.57 -9.79 -19.01
CA ASP A 219 -6.65 -8.94 -19.54
C ASP A 219 -7.99 -9.71 -19.60
N GLN A 220 -7.97 -10.99 -19.96
CA GLN A 220 -9.15 -11.85 -19.97
C GLN A 220 -9.59 -12.18 -18.54
N GLU A 221 -8.67 -12.58 -17.67
CA GLU A 221 -8.96 -12.81 -16.25
C GLU A 221 -9.58 -11.56 -15.59
N PHE A 222 -9.10 -10.37 -15.97
CA PHE A 222 -9.64 -9.12 -15.46
C PHE A 222 -11.04 -8.84 -16.00
N ARG A 223 -11.31 -9.16 -17.28
CA ARG A 223 -12.65 -9.08 -17.85
C ARG A 223 -13.62 -9.99 -17.09
N ASP A 224 -13.22 -11.22 -16.82
CA ASP A 224 -14.04 -12.19 -16.08
C ASP A 224 -14.30 -11.71 -14.64
N ALA A 225 -13.30 -11.08 -14.01
CA ALA A 225 -13.46 -10.46 -12.70
C ALA A 225 -14.42 -9.25 -12.73
N VAL A 226 -14.44 -8.46 -13.81
CA VAL A 226 -15.40 -7.36 -14.01
C VAL A 226 -16.82 -7.90 -14.15
N GLU A 227 -17.03 -8.96 -14.93
CA GLU A 227 -18.34 -9.62 -15.06
C GLU A 227 -18.80 -10.24 -13.74
N THR A 228 -17.89 -10.90 -13.02
CA THR A 228 -18.14 -11.39 -11.65
C THR A 228 -18.54 -10.23 -10.73
N ALA A 229 -17.87 -9.08 -10.84
CA ALA A 229 -18.19 -7.92 -10.03
C ALA A 229 -19.57 -7.31 -10.36
N LYS A 230 -20.00 -7.31 -11.64
CA LYS A 230 -21.35 -6.92 -12.04
C LYS A 230 -22.41 -7.79 -11.38
N LYS A 231 -22.23 -9.11 -11.41
CA LYS A 231 -23.16 -10.06 -10.78
C LYS A 231 -23.18 -9.90 -9.26
N GLU A 232 -22.01 -9.96 -8.61
CA GLU A 232 -21.92 -10.01 -7.14
C GLU A 232 -22.22 -8.67 -6.46
N PHE A 233 -21.65 -7.57 -6.96
CA PHE A 233 -21.77 -6.26 -6.34
C PHE A 233 -22.90 -5.39 -6.89
N PHE A 234 -23.27 -5.58 -8.15
CA PHE A 234 -24.30 -4.78 -8.81
C PHE A 234 -25.58 -5.55 -9.12
N LYS A 235 -25.66 -6.83 -8.74
CA LYS A 235 -26.88 -7.67 -8.89
C LYS A 235 -27.45 -7.63 -10.30
N VAL A 236 -26.54 -7.72 -11.27
CA VAL A 236 -26.88 -7.82 -12.69
C VAL A 236 -27.34 -9.24 -12.98
N ASP A 237 -28.50 -9.40 -13.61
CA ASP A 237 -29.05 -10.67 -14.05
C ASP A 237 -28.37 -11.20 -15.33
N GLU A 238 -28.83 -12.35 -15.83
CA GLU A 238 -28.30 -12.94 -17.08
C GLU A 238 -28.66 -12.13 -18.33
N GLU A 239 -29.69 -11.27 -18.24
CA GLU A 239 -30.15 -10.40 -19.31
C GLU A 239 -29.39 -9.06 -19.36
N GLY A 240 -28.55 -8.79 -18.34
CA GLY A 240 -27.74 -7.58 -18.23
C GLY A 240 -28.41 -6.43 -17.47
N ASN A 241 -29.55 -6.67 -16.82
CA ASN A 241 -30.29 -5.68 -16.06
C ASN A 241 -29.92 -5.70 -14.58
N VAL A 242 -29.86 -4.52 -13.96
CA VAL A 242 -29.65 -4.37 -12.51
C VAL A 242 -30.97 -4.60 -11.79
N VAL A 243 -31.06 -5.69 -11.03
CA VAL A 243 -32.31 -6.12 -10.36
C VAL A 243 -32.58 -5.35 -9.07
N ASP A 244 -31.52 -4.91 -8.38
CA ASP A 244 -31.64 -4.21 -7.10
C ASP A 244 -31.88 -2.70 -7.29
N GLU A 245 -33.01 -2.21 -6.80
CA GLU A 245 -33.42 -0.80 -6.95
C GLU A 245 -32.50 0.19 -6.21
N ASP A 246 -31.94 -0.19 -5.06
CA ASP A 246 -30.98 0.66 -4.34
C ASP A 246 -29.67 0.78 -5.12
N VAL A 247 -29.20 -0.32 -5.73
CA VAL A 247 -28.04 -0.31 -6.63
C VAL A 247 -28.32 0.55 -7.85
N LYS A 248 -29.51 0.43 -8.46
CA LYS A 248 -29.92 1.23 -9.62
C LYS A 248 -29.90 2.72 -9.32
N ARG A 249 -30.50 3.15 -8.20
CA ARG A 249 -30.43 4.54 -7.71
C ARG A 249 -28.98 4.99 -7.47
N ASN A 250 -28.13 4.13 -6.93
CA ASN A 250 -26.72 4.45 -6.72
C ASN A 250 -25.92 4.60 -8.03
N LEU A 251 -26.32 3.90 -9.10
CA LEU A 251 -25.72 4.03 -10.43
C LEU A 251 -26.16 5.31 -11.14
N GLU A 252 -27.36 5.83 -10.86
CA GLU A 252 -27.81 7.13 -11.36
C GLU A 252 -26.98 8.30 -10.82
N ASN A 253 -26.33 8.12 -9.66
CA ASN A 253 -25.41 9.11 -9.09
C ASN A 253 -24.14 9.22 -9.97
N LYS A 254 -24.24 10.08 -10.99
CA LYS A 254 -23.14 10.49 -11.86
C LYS A 254 -22.52 11.79 -11.31
N PRO A 255 -21.20 11.96 -11.39
CA PRO A 255 -20.57 13.21 -10.99
C PRO A 255 -21.12 14.37 -11.84
N THR A 256 -21.45 15.49 -11.20
CA THR A 256 -22.10 16.66 -11.81
C THR A 256 -21.26 17.30 -12.92
N ASN A 257 -19.93 17.22 -12.81
CA ASN A 257 -18.99 17.74 -13.80
C ASN A 257 -18.20 16.57 -14.41
N LEU A 258 -18.78 15.89 -15.39
CA LEU A 258 -18.09 14.93 -16.27
C LEU A 258 -17.18 15.64 -17.29
N GLU A 259 -16.53 16.75 -16.90
CA GLU A 259 -15.31 17.16 -17.57
C GLU A 259 -14.25 16.13 -17.20
N PHE A 260 -14.31 14.96 -17.84
CA PHE A 260 -13.20 14.04 -17.81
C PHE A 260 -11.97 14.86 -18.17
N HIS A 261 -10.94 14.80 -17.34
CA HIS A 261 -9.61 15.20 -17.76
C HIS A 261 -9.06 14.28 -18.87
N GLY A 262 -9.92 13.70 -19.73
CA GLY A 262 -9.64 13.57 -21.17
C GLY A 262 -9.54 14.96 -21.83
N GLY A 263 -8.85 15.90 -21.18
CA GLY A 263 -8.36 17.07 -21.86
C GLY A 263 -7.40 16.63 -22.96
N SER A 264 -6.99 17.58 -23.80
CA SER A 264 -5.98 17.41 -24.86
C SER A 264 -4.63 16.79 -24.45
N LEU A 265 -4.49 16.37 -23.19
CA LEU A 265 -3.36 15.76 -22.51
C LEU A 265 -3.43 14.23 -22.37
N ALA A 266 -4.53 13.56 -22.73
CA ALA A 266 -4.55 12.09 -22.83
C ALA A 266 -3.42 11.66 -23.79
N GLY A 267 -2.43 10.92 -23.28
CA GLY A 267 -1.19 10.58 -24.01
C GLY A 267 -0.14 11.69 -24.13
N LYS A 268 -0.41 12.94 -23.71
CA LYS A 268 0.55 14.07 -23.73
C LYS A 268 1.05 14.52 -22.35
N LEU A 269 0.82 13.73 -21.29
CA LEU A 269 1.38 13.96 -19.95
C LEU A 269 2.92 14.10 -19.92
N LEU A 270 3.59 13.73 -21.01
CA LEU A 270 5.04 13.86 -21.19
C LEU A 270 5.48 15.20 -21.80
N VAL A 271 4.55 16.05 -22.26
CA VAL A 271 4.89 17.33 -22.89
C VAL A 271 4.57 18.46 -21.91
N SER A 272 5.62 19.07 -21.37
CA SER A 272 5.47 20.26 -20.52
C SER A 272 4.81 21.39 -21.31
N LYS A 273 3.65 21.87 -20.83
CA LYS A 273 3.00 23.07 -21.39
C LYS A 273 3.90 24.31 -21.31
N LYS A 274 4.77 24.37 -20.29
CA LYS A 274 5.70 25.48 -20.07
C LYS A 274 6.98 25.35 -20.91
N TYR A 275 7.39 24.12 -21.22
CA TYR A 275 8.63 23.81 -21.93
C TYR A 275 8.35 22.78 -23.02
N PRO A 276 7.73 23.20 -24.14
CA PRO A 276 7.47 22.29 -25.25
C PRO A 276 8.82 21.81 -25.80
N THR A 277 9.10 20.52 -25.67
CA THR A 277 10.25 19.89 -26.33
C THR A 277 9.94 19.77 -27.82
N VAL A 278 10.56 20.64 -28.63
CA VAL A 278 10.54 20.51 -30.09
C VAL A 278 11.47 19.36 -30.48
N GLN A 279 11.04 18.50 -31.41
CA GLN A 279 11.93 17.46 -31.93
C GLN A 279 13.13 18.13 -32.60
N ARG A 280 14.34 17.64 -32.32
CA ARG A 280 15.53 18.11 -33.03
C ARG A 280 15.29 17.88 -34.53
N PRO A 281 15.48 18.89 -35.40
CA PRO A 281 15.36 18.69 -36.84
C PRO A 281 16.27 17.53 -37.29
N PRO A 282 15.91 16.81 -38.36
CA PRO A 282 16.81 15.83 -38.95
C PRO A 282 18.17 16.49 -39.18
N LYS A 283 19.24 15.75 -38.91
CA LYS A 283 20.60 16.24 -39.13
C LYS A 283 20.73 16.49 -40.64
N ASP A 284 20.94 17.74 -41.03
CA ASP A 284 21.26 18.05 -42.42
C ASP A 284 22.47 17.21 -42.83
N GLU A 285 22.39 16.56 -43.99
CA GLU A 285 23.54 15.93 -44.63
C GLU A 285 24.49 17.04 -45.07
N VAL A 286 25.29 17.53 -44.12
CA VAL A 286 26.42 18.39 -44.42
C VAL A 286 27.48 17.49 -45.03
N GLU A 287 27.78 17.70 -46.31
CA GLU A 287 28.99 17.17 -46.93
C GLU A 287 30.18 17.68 -46.12
N VAL A 288 30.70 16.84 -45.22
CA VAL A 288 31.90 17.18 -44.46
C VAL A 288 33.04 17.10 -45.47
N PRO A 289 33.73 18.21 -45.79
CA PRO A 289 34.83 18.16 -46.73
C PRO A 289 35.85 17.15 -46.23
N GLN A 290 36.30 16.27 -47.13
CA GLN A 290 37.29 15.26 -46.80
C GLN A 290 38.53 15.96 -46.25
N SER A 291 38.95 15.58 -45.03
CA SER A 291 40.10 16.19 -44.37
C SER A 291 41.32 16.18 -45.31
N PRO A 292 42.03 17.30 -45.46
CA PRO A 292 43.23 17.36 -46.31
C PRO A 292 44.33 16.41 -45.83
N PHE A 293 44.24 15.90 -44.60
CA PHE A 293 45.16 14.93 -44.00
C PHE A 293 44.79 13.46 -44.27
N LEU A 294 43.65 13.19 -44.94
CA LEU A 294 43.18 11.84 -45.27
C LEU A 294 43.41 11.45 -46.74
N ARG A 295 44.12 12.25 -47.52
CA ARG A 295 44.58 11.87 -48.88
C ARG A 295 45.85 11.02 -48.74
N LYS A 296 45.72 9.70 -48.91
CA LYS A 296 46.86 8.82 -49.25
C LYS A 296 46.98 8.73 -50.76
#